data_AF-A0A2V2Q4C4-F1
#
_entry.id   AF-A0A2V2Q4C4-F1
#
_cell.length_a   1.000
_cell.length_b   1.000
_cell.length_c   1.000
_cell.angle_alpha   90.00
_cell.angle_beta   90.00
_cell.angle_gamma   90.00
#
_symmetry.space_group_name_H-M   'P 1'
#
loop_
_entity.id
_entity.type
_entity.pdbx_description
1 polymer ?
#
loop_
_entity_poly.entity_id
_entity_poly.type
_entity_poly.pdbx_seq_one_letter_code
_entity_poly.pdbx_strand_id
1 'polypeptide(L)' 'MSVHATARLRAEPDGRGATALPLLESAGPLALRRTRSPLPERARVTVVGAMSAPL' A
#
# COMPACT_ATOMS: atom_id res chain seq x y z
N MET A 1 -23.10 4.54 8.28
CA MET A 1 -22.11 3.67 8.93
C MET A 1 -20.82 3.78 8.13
N SER A 2 -19.71 4.23 8.72
CA SER A 2 -18.42 4.41 8.04
C SER A 2 -17.38 3.40 8.55
N VAL A 3 -16.42 3.04 7.70
CA VAL A 3 -15.32 2.13 8.05
C VAL A 3 -14.08 2.95 8.33
N HIS A 4 -13.46 2.71 9.48
CA HIS A 4 -12.21 3.34 9.90
C HIS A 4 -11.18 2.26 10.21
N ALA A 5 -9.96 2.40 9.68
CA ALA A 5 -8.85 1.49 9.93
C ALA A 5 -7.53 2.27 9.91
N THR A 6 -6.54 1.77 10.64
CA THR A 6 -5.19 2.36 10.63
C THR A 6 -4.29 1.54 9.72
N ALA A 7 -3.58 2.22 8.82
CA ALA A 7 -2.56 1.62 7.98
C ALA A 7 -1.24 2.41 8.10
N ARG A 8 -0.12 1.71 8.00
CA ARG A 8 1.23 2.29 8.07
C ARG A 8 1.99 1.93 6.80
N LEU A 9 2.59 2.95 6.19
CA LEU A 9 3.46 2.83 5.03
C LEU A 9 4.73 3.64 5.27
N ARG A 10 5.87 3.09 4.86
CA ARG A 10 7.13 3.82 4.76
C ARG A 10 7.61 3.80 3.32
N ALA A 11 7.98 4.97 2.82
CA ALA A 11 8.67 5.14 1.55
C ALA A 11 10.07 5.67 1.81
N GLU A 12 11.05 5.13 1.10
CA GLU A 12 12.44 5.56 1.20
C GLU A 12 13.15 5.41 -0.15
N PRO A 13 14.24 6.18 -0.39
CA PRO A 13 15.08 5.95 -1.55
C PRO A 13 15.66 4.54 -1.54
N ASP A 14 15.68 3.85 -2.69
CA ASP A 14 16.21 2.49 -2.81
C ASP A 14 17.73 2.43 -3.07
N GLY A 15 18.38 3.59 -3.19
CA GLY A 15 19.81 3.72 -3.53
C GLY A 15 20.13 3.56 -5.01
N ARG A 16 19.14 3.30 -5.87
CA ARG A 16 19.28 3.10 -7.33
C ARG A 16 18.49 4.14 -8.15
N GLY A 17 17.91 5.12 -7.48
CA GLY A 17 17.12 6.18 -8.10
C GLY A 17 15.62 5.90 -8.13
N ALA A 18 15.15 4.85 -7.44
CA ALA A 18 13.73 4.58 -7.27
C ALA A 18 13.29 4.66 -5.80
N THR A 19 12.02 4.37 -5.54
CA THR A 19 11.41 4.36 -4.19
C THR A 19 11.19 2.93 -3.71
N ALA A 20 11.75 2.58 -2.57
CA ALA A 20 11.45 1.36 -1.84
C ALA A 20 10.28 1.56 -0.87
N LEU A 21 9.56 0.48 -0.57
CA LEU A 21 8.43 0.45 0.36
C LEU A 21 8.65 -0.63 1.43
N PRO A 22 9.57 -0.44 2.39
CA PRO A 22 9.95 -1.46 3.37
C PRO A 22 8.81 -1.83 4.34
N LEU A 23 7.85 -0.91 4.58
CA LEU A 23 6.71 -1.14 5.45
C LEU A 23 5.41 -0.93 4.69
N LEU A 24 4.56 -1.95 4.71
CA LEU A 24 3.15 -1.91 4.29
C LEU A 24 2.36 -2.77 5.27
N GLU A 25 1.73 -2.13 6.23
CA GLU A 25 0.97 -2.79 7.30
C GLU A 25 -0.42 -2.16 7.40
N SER A 26 -1.42 -2.96 7.71
CA SER A 26 -2.76 -2.45 7.98
C SER A 26 -3.44 -3.26 9.08
N ALA A 27 -4.07 -2.55 10.00
CA ALA A 27 -4.79 -3.10 11.14
C ALA A 27 -6.30 -3.00 10.89
N GLY A 28 -6.83 -3.83 9.99
CA GLY A 28 -8.27 -3.95 9.79
C GLY A 28 -8.69 -4.17 8.34
N PRO A 29 -9.88 -3.70 7.93
CA PRO A 29 -10.52 -4.07 6.67
C PRO A 29 -9.94 -3.35 5.43
N LEU A 30 -8.79 -2.70 5.54
CA LEU A 30 -8.12 -2.07 4.39
C LEU A 30 -6.80 -2.81 4.13
N ALA A 31 -6.55 -3.27 2.91
CA ALA A 31 -5.28 -3.89 2.52
C ALA A 31 -4.43 -2.90 1.72
N LEU A 32 -3.11 -2.87 1.99
CA LEU A 32 -2.16 -2.13 1.17
C LEU A 32 -1.52 -3.08 0.14
N ARG A 33 -1.67 -2.80 -1.16
CA ARG A 33 -1.07 -3.60 -2.24
C ARG A 33 -0.07 -2.78 -3.04
N ARG A 34 1.12 -3.35 -3.26
CA ARG A 34 2.08 -2.81 -4.24
C ARG A 34 1.50 -2.99 -5.64
N THR A 35 1.44 -1.91 -6.40
CA THR A 35 1.01 -1.93 -7.81
C THR A 35 2.06 -1.26 -8.68
N ARG A 36 2.00 -1.51 -10.00
CA ARG A 36 2.95 -0.91 -10.92
C ARG A 36 2.69 0.59 -11.04
N SER A 37 3.76 1.36 -10.97
CA SER A 37 3.74 2.78 -11.32
C SER A 37 3.89 2.96 -12.83
N PRO A 38 3.23 3.95 -13.45
CA PRO A 38 3.53 4.36 -14.81
C PRO A 38 4.88 5.07 -14.93
N LEU A 39 5.43 5.57 -13.82
CA LEU A 39 6.74 6.19 -13.73
C LEU A 39 7.74 5.20 -13.10
N PRO A 40 8.84 4.81 -13.80
CA PRO A 40 9.76 3.75 -13.36
C PRO A 40 10.43 4.01 -12.01
N GLU A 41 10.69 5.27 -11.67
CA GLU A 41 11.37 5.69 -10.44
C GLU A 41 10.44 5.71 -9.21
N ARG A 42 9.14 5.51 -9.40
CA ARG A 42 8.14 5.65 -8.33
C ARG A 42 7.55 4.32 -7.91
N ALA A 43 7.34 4.18 -6.61
CA ALA A 43 6.49 3.14 -6.08
C ALA A 43 5.02 3.59 -6.08
N ARG A 44 4.10 2.64 -6.24
CA ARG A 44 2.66 2.86 -6.12
C ARG A 44 2.07 1.86 -5.14
N VAL A 45 1.20 2.38 -4.26
CA VAL A 45 0.39 1.57 -3.35
C VAL A 45 -1.07 1.82 -3.65
N THR A 46 -1.84 0.74 -3.77
CA THR A 46 -3.29 0.79 -3.87
C THR A 46 -3.88 0.32 -2.55
N VAL A 47 -4.75 1.15 -1.98
CA VAL A 47 -5.57 0.77 -0.82
C VAL A 47 -6.79 0.02 -1.33
N VAL A 48 -6.96 -1.22 -0.89
CA VAL A 48 -8.09 -2.07 -1.26
C VAL A 48 -8.95 -2.27 -0.03
N GLY A 49 -10.22 -1.86 -0.07
CA GLY A 49 -11.18 -2.28 0.94
C GLY A 49 -11.33 -3.79 0.86
N ALA A 50 -11.07 -4.49 1.96
CA ALA A 50 -11.44 -5.88 2.12
C ALA A 50 -12.97 -5.94 2.15
N MET A 51 -13.60 -6.05 0.98
CA MET A 51 -14.96 -6.54 0.91
C MET A 51 -14.89 -7.97 1.43
N SER A 52 -15.38 -8.21 2.65
CA SER A 52 -15.70 -9.55 3.10
C SER A 52 -16.83 -10.09 2.22
N ALA A 53 -16.50 -10.54 1.02
CA ALA A 53 -17.20 -11.63 0.38
C ALA A 53 -16.24 -12.83 0.48
N PRO A 54 -16.65 -13.95 1.09
CA PRO A 54 -15.84 -15.16 1.10
C PRO A 54 -15.55 -15.58 -0.36
N LEU A 55 -14.38 -16.18 -0.59
CA LEU A 55 -14.18 -17.08 -1.73
C LEU A 55 -14.82 -18.42 -1.41
#